data_AF-A1Z9J4-F1
#
_entry.id   AF-A1Z9J4-F1
#
_cell.length_a   1.000
_cell.length_b   1.000
_cell.length_c   1.000
_cell.angle_alpha   90.00
_cell.angle_beta   90.00
_cell.angle_gamma   90.00
#
_symmetry.space_group_name_H-M   'P 1'
#
loop_
_entity.id
_entity.type
_entity.pdbx_description
1 polymer ?
#
loop_
_entity_poly.entity_id
_entity_poly.type
_entity_poly.pdbx_seq_one_letter_code
_entity_poly.pdbx_strand_id
1 'polypeptide(L)'
;MLSVLRKSFPNGVTHAHRVIRCKSNQDKCAKNALIILAPGAEEMEFTISADVLRRGKILVTVAGLHDCEPVKCSRSVVIVPDTSLEEAVTRGDYDVVVLPGGLAGNKALMNSSAVGDVLRCQESKGGLIAAICAAPTALAKHGIGKGKSITSHPDMKPQLKELYCYIDDKTVVQDGNIITSRGPGTTFDFALKITEQLVGAEVAKEVAKAMLWTYKP
;
A
#
# COMPACT_ATOMS: atom_id res chain seq x y z
N MET A 1 18.87 49.99 -74.77
CA MET A 1 17.97 50.90 -74.04
C MET A 1 17.52 50.19 -72.78
N LEU A 2 17.81 50.78 -71.61
CA LEU A 2 17.32 50.50 -70.25
C LEU A 2 17.46 49.07 -69.69
N SER A 3 17.84 48.79 -68.45
CA SER A 3 18.47 49.55 -67.36
C SER A 3 18.62 48.59 -66.16
N VAL A 4 19.83 48.54 -65.57
CA VAL A 4 20.08 48.70 -64.11
C VAL A 4 19.75 47.48 -63.22
N LEU A 5 20.76 46.67 -62.82
CA LEU A 5 21.68 46.82 -61.65
C LEU A 5 21.03 46.36 -60.32
N ARG A 6 21.45 45.21 -59.76
CA ARG A 6 22.59 44.99 -58.82
C ARG A 6 22.11 44.88 -57.36
N LYS A 7 22.24 43.70 -56.74
CA LYS A 7 23.19 43.37 -55.65
C LYS A 7 22.77 42.13 -54.84
N SER A 8 23.70 41.19 -54.80
CA SER A 8 24.10 40.23 -53.75
C SER A 8 23.92 40.74 -52.30
N PHE A 9 23.84 39.96 -51.21
CA PHE A 9 24.31 38.61 -50.82
C PHE A 9 23.53 38.18 -49.52
N PRO A 10 23.76 37.01 -48.89
CA PRO A 10 22.73 36.12 -48.40
C PRO A 10 22.46 36.24 -46.88
N ASN A 11 21.25 35.88 -46.43
CA ASN A 11 20.97 35.65 -45.01
C ASN A 11 20.31 34.28 -44.84
N GLY A 12 21.09 33.34 -44.31
CA GLY A 12 20.60 32.10 -43.76
C GLY A 12 19.74 32.37 -42.54
N VAL A 13 18.51 31.85 -42.54
CA VAL A 13 17.64 31.85 -41.38
C VAL A 13 17.51 30.42 -40.89
N THR A 14 18.06 30.26 -39.70
CA THR A 14 18.09 29.12 -38.80
C THR A 14 16.76 28.37 -38.68
N HIS A 15 16.83 27.04 -38.81
CA HIS A 15 15.78 26.12 -38.42
C HIS A 15 15.47 26.26 -36.92
N ALA A 16 14.31 26.81 -36.61
CA ALA A 16 13.73 26.73 -35.28
C ALA A 16 13.31 25.28 -35.00
N HIS A 17 14.18 24.53 -34.33
CA HIS A 17 13.83 23.25 -33.71
C HIS A 17 12.78 23.51 -32.62
N ARG A 18 11.51 23.38 -32.98
CA ARG A 18 10.40 23.33 -32.03
C ARG A 18 10.47 21.96 -31.35
N VAL A 19 11.17 21.90 -30.22
CA VAL A 19 11.17 20.73 -29.34
C VAL A 19 9.74 20.56 -28.81
N ILE A 20 8.99 19.66 -29.46
CA ILE A 20 7.73 19.15 -28.95
C ILE A 20 8.09 18.30 -27.74
N ARG A 21 7.93 18.90 -26.56
CA ARG A 21 8.08 18.23 -25.27
C ARG A 21 6.91 17.24 -25.13
N CYS A 22 7.14 15.97 -25.45
CA CYS A 22 6.21 14.89 -25.12
C CYS A 22 5.96 14.93 -23.61
N LYS A 23 4.73 15.30 -23.21
CA LYS A 23 4.22 14.93 -21.89
C LYS A 23 4.12 13.41 -21.90
N SER A 24 4.98 12.76 -21.13
CA SER A 24 4.86 11.32 -20.87
C SER A 24 3.54 11.06 -20.16
N ASN A 25 2.51 10.65 -20.91
CA ASN A 25 1.47 9.79 -20.36
C ASN A 25 2.18 8.46 -20.07
N GLN A 26 2.67 8.28 -18.85
CA GLN A 26 2.76 6.93 -18.32
C GLN A 26 1.32 6.46 -18.21
N ASP A 27 0.87 5.63 -19.14
CA ASP A 27 -0.27 4.75 -18.90
C ASP A 27 0.13 3.85 -17.72
N LYS A 28 -0.01 4.37 -16.50
CA LYS A 28 0.19 3.64 -15.27
C LYS A 28 -0.97 2.66 -15.20
N CYS A 29 -0.70 1.39 -15.47
CA CYS A 29 -1.60 0.32 -15.07
C CYS A 29 -2.02 0.56 -13.62
N ALA A 30 -3.31 0.45 -13.33
CA ALA A 30 -3.85 0.75 -12.01
C ALA A 30 -3.12 -0.08 -10.94
N LYS A 31 -2.64 0.58 -9.89
CA LYS A 31 -2.02 -0.10 -8.76
C LYS A 31 -3.02 -0.99 -8.06
N ASN A 32 -2.59 -2.12 -7.52
CA ASN A 32 -3.47 -3.08 -6.87
C ASN A 32 -3.01 -3.43 -5.44
N ALA A 33 -3.96 -3.83 -4.60
CA ALA A 33 -3.74 -4.16 -3.20
C ALA A 33 -4.52 -5.41 -2.81
N LEU A 34 -3.85 -6.33 -2.10
CA LEU A 34 -4.49 -7.46 -1.44
C LEU A 34 -4.67 -7.13 0.03
N ILE A 35 -5.89 -7.22 0.55
CA ILE A 35 -6.17 -7.14 1.98
C ILE A 35 -6.67 -8.50 2.44
N ILE A 36 -5.94 -9.14 3.36
CA ILE A 36 -6.30 -10.46 3.88
C ILE A 36 -7.23 -10.29 5.08
N LEU A 37 -8.48 -10.71 4.93
CA LEU A 37 -9.53 -10.59 5.94
C LEU A 37 -9.69 -11.92 6.69
N ALA A 38 -9.25 -11.94 7.95
CA ALA A 38 -9.32 -13.12 8.82
C ALA A 38 -10.47 -13.03 9.85
N PRO A 39 -11.04 -14.17 10.31
CA PRO A 39 -12.01 -14.17 11.41
C PRO A 39 -11.47 -13.48 12.67
N GLY A 40 -12.21 -12.48 13.16
CA GLY A 40 -11.79 -11.67 14.30
C GLY A 40 -10.75 -10.58 13.98
N ALA A 41 -10.60 -10.21 12.70
CA ALA A 41 -9.89 -8.99 12.30
C ALA A 41 -10.52 -7.74 12.95
N GLU A 42 -9.72 -6.69 13.15
CA GLU A 42 -10.21 -5.40 13.61
C GLU A 42 -10.89 -4.66 12.45
N GLU A 43 -12.21 -4.46 12.55
CA GLU A 43 -13.04 -3.96 11.45
C GLU A 43 -12.76 -2.50 11.06
N MET A 44 -12.33 -1.64 11.99
CA MET A 44 -11.93 -0.26 11.64
C MET A 44 -10.63 -0.30 10.84
N GLU A 45 -9.66 -1.08 11.32
CA GLU A 45 -8.36 -1.22 10.66
C GLU A 45 -8.49 -1.75 9.22
N PHE A 46 -9.36 -2.75 9.04
CA PHE A 46 -9.71 -3.27 7.72
C PHE A 46 -10.45 -2.22 6.87
N THR A 47 -11.56 -1.67 7.38
CA THR A 47 -12.49 -0.85 6.57
C THR A 47 -11.82 0.44 6.13
N ILE A 48 -11.11 1.12 7.03
CA ILE A 48 -10.39 2.36 6.70
C ILE A 48 -9.32 2.06 5.66
N SER A 49 -8.55 0.98 5.80
CA SER A 49 -7.52 0.62 4.82
C SER A 49 -8.13 0.37 3.43
N ALA A 50 -9.18 -0.45 3.34
CA ALA A 50 -9.83 -0.75 2.07
C ALA A 50 -10.44 0.50 1.40
N ASP A 51 -11.17 1.31 2.17
CA ASP A 51 -11.84 2.52 1.67
C ASP A 51 -10.83 3.57 1.19
N VAL A 52 -9.83 3.90 2.01
CA VAL A 52 -8.80 4.91 1.68
C VAL A 52 -8.01 4.52 0.42
N LEU A 53 -7.64 3.25 0.28
CA LEU A 53 -6.94 2.77 -0.91
C LEU A 53 -7.83 2.88 -2.17
N ARG A 54 -9.11 2.49 -2.07
CA ARG A 54 -10.08 2.65 -3.17
C ARG A 54 -10.28 4.12 -3.55
N ARG A 55 -10.29 5.05 -2.59
CA ARG A 55 -10.32 6.50 -2.86
C ARG A 55 -9.10 6.97 -3.65
N GLY A 56 -7.93 6.38 -3.39
CA GLY A 56 -6.68 6.59 -4.15
C GLY A 56 -6.64 5.93 -5.53
N LYS A 57 -7.77 5.38 -6.02
CA LYS A 57 -7.88 4.65 -7.30
C LYS A 57 -7.01 3.39 -7.38
N ILE A 58 -6.70 2.79 -6.23
CA ILE A 58 -6.02 1.51 -6.13
C ILE A 58 -7.09 0.39 -6.22
N LEU A 59 -6.83 -0.63 -7.03
CA LEU A 59 -7.67 -1.81 -7.17
C LEU A 59 -7.48 -2.73 -5.95
N VAL A 60 -8.42 -2.66 -5.01
CA VAL A 60 -8.37 -3.44 -3.77
C VAL A 60 -9.15 -4.74 -3.90
N THR A 61 -8.47 -5.87 -3.73
CA THR A 61 -9.05 -7.20 -3.52
C THR A 61 -9.09 -7.51 -2.03
N VAL A 62 -10.30 -7.65 -1.47
CA VAL A 62 -10.51 -8.18 -0.12
C VAL A 62 -10.62 -9.69 -0.20
N ALA A 63 -9.63 -10.40 0.35
CA ALA A 63 -9.59 -11.85 0.31
C ALA A 63 -9.87 -12.45 1.69
N GLY A 64 -10.94 -13.23 1.81
CA GLY A 64 -11.23 -13.99 3.02
C GLY A 64 -10.18 -15.07 3.23
N LEU A 65 -9.64 -15.17 4.44
CA LEU A 65 -8.49 -16.04 4.74
C LEU A 65 -8.75 -17.52 4.39
N HIS A 66 -9.97 -18.01 4.60
CA HIS A 66 -10.33 -19.40 4.42
C HIS A 66 -11.17 -19.64 3.16
N ASP A 67 -12.14 -18.77 2.91
CA ASP A 67 -13.12 -18.86 1.82
C ASP A 67 -13.66 -17.46 1.50
N CYS A 68 -14.73 -17.37 0.70
CA CYS A 68 -15.44 -16.12 0.40
C CYS A 68 -16.70 -15.89 1.26
N GLU A 69 -16.87 -16.65 2.35
CA GLU A 69 -18.03 -16.50 3.24
C GLU A 69 -17.93 -15.22 4.09
N PRO A 70 -19.06 -14.69 4.59
CA PRO A 70 -19.06 -13.52 5.46
C PRO A 70 -18.19 -13.70 6.71
N VAL A 71 -17.21 -12.81 6.91
CA VAL A 71 -16.25 -12.86 8.01
C VAL A 71 -16.74 -12.02 9.18
N LYS A 72 -16.92 -12.66 10.34
CA LYS A 72 -17.21 -11.97 11.61
C LYS A 72 -15.93 -11.36 12.19
N CYS A 73 -15.90 -10.03 12.32
CA CYS A 73 -14.80 -9.24 12.85
C CYS A 73 -14.82 -9.16 14.38
N SER A 74 -13.83 -8.47 14.94
CA SER A 74 -13.53 -8.45 16.37
C SER A 74 -14.64 -7.87 17.25
N ARG A 75 -15.42 -6.89 16.76
CA ARG A 75 -16.59 -6.30 17.45
C ARG A 75 -17.90 -6.66 16.75
N SER A 76 -17.93 -7.85 16.14
CA SER A 76 -19.11 -8.49 15.54
C SER A 76 -19.68 -7.82 14.29
N VAL A 77 -18.99 -6.86 13.69
CA VAL A 77 -19.28 -6.46 12.30
C VAL A 77 -19.01 -7.65 11.38
N VAL A 78 -19.91 -7.90 10.43
CA VAL A 78 -19.77 -8.99 9.46
C VAL A 78 -19.50 -8.39 8.09
N ILE A 79 -18.43 -8.86 7.45
CA ILE A 79 -17.91 -8.30 6.20
C ILE A 79 -17.83 -9.41 5.16
N VAL A 80 -18.40 -9.20 3.98
CA VAL A 80 -18.31 -10.14 2.86
C VAL A 80 -17.03 -9.83 2.09
N PRO A 81 -16.07 -10.77 1.99
CA PRO A 81 -14.88 -10.56 1.16
C PRO A 81 -15.24 -10.58 -0.33
N ASP A 82 -14.37 -10.01 -1.18
CA ASP A 82 -14.57 -10.03 -2.64
C ASP A 82 -14.33 -11.45 -3.22
N THR A 83 -13.50 -12.26 -2.55
CA THR A 83 -13.08 -13.61 -2.96
C THR A 83 -12.37 -14.32 -1.80
N SER A 84 -11.95 -15.58 -1.98
CA SER A 84 -11.07 -16.28 -1.03
C SER A 84 -9.59 -15.92 -1.27
N LEU A 85 -8.72 -16.14 -0.27
CA LEU A 85 -7.27 -15.99 -0.44
C LEU A 85 -6.72 -16.93 -1.50
N GLU A 86 -7.22 -18.16 -1.57
CA GLU A 86 -6.83 -19.16 -2.57
C GLU A 86 -7.09 -18.66 -3.99
N GLU A 87 -8.28 -18.10 -4.27
CA GLU A 87 -8.58 -17.56 -5.60
C GLU A 87 -7.81 -16.25 -5.83
N ALA A 88 -7.70 -15.37 -4.83
CA ALA A 88 -7.01 -14.09 -4.96
C ALA A 88 -5.55 -14.22 -5.40
N VAL A 89 -4.82 -15.25 -4.94
CA VAL A 89 -3.41 -15.47 -5.32
C VAL A 89 -3.26 -15.97 -6.76
N THR A 90 -4.31 -16.52 -7.37
CA THR A 90 -4.29 -16.93 -8.79
C THR A 90 -4.43 -15.76 -9.76
N ARG A 91 -4.89 -14.60 -9.29
CA ARG A 91 -5.15 -13.40 -10.11
C ARG A 91 -3.88 -12.63 -10.50
N GLY A 92 -2.72 -13.05 -9.99
CA GLY A 92 -1.42 -12.45 -10.28
C GLY A 92 -0.84 -11.65 -9.12
N ASP A 93 0.13 -10.81 -9.44
CA ASP A 93 0.90 -10.06 -8.46
C ASP A 93 0.17 -8.84 -7.91
N TYR A 94 0.36 -8.61 -6.61
CA TYR A 94 -0.09 -7.39 -5.93
C TYR A 94 1.05 -6.39 -5.70
N ASP A 95 0.80 -5.09 -5.82
CA ASP A 95 1.76 -4.03 -5.48
C ASP A 95 1.93 -3.90 -3.95
N VAL A 96 0.86 -4.17 -3.18
CA VAL A 96 0.89 -4.24 -1.71
C VAL A 96 0.05 -5.40 -1.16
N VAL A 97 0.55 -6.05 -0.12
CA VAL A 97 -0.24 -6.94 0.75
C VAL A 97 -0.46 -6.25 2.10
N VAL A 98 -1.71 -6.14 2.53
CA VAL A 98 -2.12 -5.45 3.76
C VAL A 98 -2.71 -6.45 4.75
N LEU A 99 -2.22 -6.40 5.98
CA LEU A 99 -2.69 -7.22 7.10
C LEU A 99 -3.32 -6.31 8.18
N PRO A 100 -4.66 -6.28 8.28
CA PRO A 100 -5.35 -5.72 9.44
C PRO A 100 -4.99 -6.49 10.72
N GLY A 101 -5.05 -5.81 11.87
CA GLY A 101 -4.83 -6.42 13.16
C GLY A 101 -6.08 -7.09 13.74
N GLY A 102 -6.27 -6.92 15.04
CA GLY A 102 -7.23 -7.71 15.84
C GLY A 102 -6.60 -9.01 16.33
N LEU A 103 -6.75 -9.33 17.62
CA LEU A 103 -6.02 -10.44 18.24
C LEU A 103 -6.36 -11.81 17.64
N ALA A 104 -7.66 -12.08 17.43
CA ALA A 104 -8.11 -13.34 16.86
C ALA A 104 -7.79 -13.42 15.36
N GLY A 105 -8.00 -12.33 14.60
CA GLY A 105 -7.63 -12.25 13.19
C GLY A 105 -6.13 -12.47 12.99
N ASN A 106 -5.30 -11.78 13.77
CA ASN A 106 -3.85 -11.95 13.76
C ASN A 106 -3.41 -13.38 14.15
N LYS A 107 -4.09 -14.02 15.10
CA LYS A 107 -3.84 -15.44 15.43
C LYS A 107 -4.08 -16.35 14.22
N ALA A 108 -5.15 -16.10 13.46
CA ALA A 108 -5.43 -16.85 12.24
C ALA A 108 -4.37 -16.57 11.14
N LEU A 109 -3.94 -15.32 10.97
CA LEU A 109 -2.85 -14.95 10.05
C LEU A 109 -1.52 -15.65 10.40
N MET A 110 -1.15 -15.66 11.68
CA MET A 110 0.05 -16.34 12.20
C MET A 110 0.05 -17.85 11.95
N ASN A 111 -1.13 -18.48 11.95
CA ASN A 111 -1.27 -19.93 11.80
C ASN A 111 -1.52 -20.37 10.36
N SER A 112 -1.65 -19.44 9.41
CA SER A 112 -1.88 -19.77 8.00
C SER A 112 -0.56 -19.88 7.24
N SER A 113 -0.28 -21.08 6.70
CA SER A 113 0.86 -21.28 5.79
C SER A 113 0.70 -20.48 4.50
N ALA A 114 -0.53 -20.38 3.97
CA ALA A 114 -0.85 -19.60 2.78
C ALA A 114 -0.50 -18.12 2.95
N VAL A 115 -0.77 -17.53 4.12
CA VAL A 115 -0.33 -16.16 4.44
C VAL A 115 1.19 -16.06 4.43
N GLY A 116 1.88 -17.04 5.01
CA GLY A 116 3.35 -17.09 4.96
C GLY A 116 3.91 -17.15 3.55
N ASP A 117 3.30 -17.95 2.65
CA ASP A 117 3.71 -18.06 1.25
C ASP A 117 3.49 -16.75 0.48
N VAL A 118 2.32 -16.13 0.64
CA VAL A 118 1.99 -14.83 0.04
C VAL A 118 3.00 -13.77 0.47
N LEU A 119 3.32 -13.68 1.77
CA LEU A 119 4.24 -12.68 2.28
C LEU A 119 5.68 -12.91 1.79
N ARG A 120 6.16 -14.16 1.76
CA ARG A 120 7.49 -14.48 1.23
C ARG A 120 7.62 -14.17 -0.26
N CYS A 121 6.58 -14.48 -1.04
CA CYS A 121 6.51 -14.12 -2.46
C CYS A 121 6.50 -12.60 -2.64
N GLN A 122 5.72 -11.88 -1.83
CA GLN A 122 5.66 -10.42 -1.86
C GLN A 122 7.02 -9.79 -1.51
N GLU A 123 7.71 -10.31 -0.50
CA GLU A 123 9.04 -9.84 -0.08
C GLU A 123 10.11 -10.12 -1.13
N SER A 124 10.12 -11.30 -1.75
CA SER A 124 11.16 -11.71 -2.70
C SER A 124 11.20 -10.86 -3.96
N LYS A 125 10.05 -10.32 -4.40
CA LYS A 125 9.95 -9.36 -5.51
C LYS A 125 10.07 -7.89 -5.09
N GLY A 126 10.31 -7.61 -3.81
CA GLY A 126 10.40 -6.26 -3.27
C GLY A 126 9.06 -5.51 -3.22
N GLY A 127 7.93 -6.23 -3.28
CA GLY A 127 6.60 -5.65 -3.16
C GLY A 127 6.34 -5.12 -1.75
N LEU A 128 5.41 -4.16 -1.63
CA LEU A 128 5.07 -3.59 -0.33
C LEU A 128 4.34 -4.61 0.54
N ILE A 129 4.66 -4.62 1.82
CA ILE A 129 3.97 -5.38 2.86
C ILE A 129 3.61 -4.40 3.97
N ALA A 130 2.32 -4.30 4.28
CA ALA A 130 1.79 -3.37 5.26
C ALA A 130 1.04 -4.12 6.37
N ALA A 131 1.38 -3.87 7.63
CA ALA A 131 0.75 -4.55 8.77
C ALA A 131 0.48 -3.59 9.94
N ILE A 132 -0.72 -3.62 10.51
CA ILE A 132 -1.14 -2.70 11.57
C ILE A 132 -1.48 -3.44 12.87
N CYS A 133 -1.31 -2.75 14.00
CA CYS A 133 -1.77 -3.21 15.31
C CYS A 133 -1.08 -4.51 15.74
N ALA A 134 -1.80 -5.63 15.76
CA ALA A 134 -1.24 -6.92 16.13
C ALA A 134 -0.56 -7.65 14.95
N ALA A 135 -0.92 -7.31 13.70
CA ALA A 135 -0.46 -7.99 12.50
C ALA A 135 1.07 -8.04 12.28
N PRO A 136 1.89 -7.09 12.80
CA PRO A 136 3.35 -7.24 12.74
C PRO A 136 3.88 -8.53 13.39
N THR A 137 3.16 -9.15 14.34
CA THR A 137 3.59 -10.47 14.87
C THR A 137 3.37 -11.61 13.86
N ALA A 138 2.45 -11.46 12.89
CA ALA A 138 2.35 -12.38 11.76
C ALA A 138 3.57 -12.27 10.82
N LEU A 139 4.12 -11.06 10.63
CA LEU A 139 5.38 -10.88 9.90
C LEU A 139 6.52 -11.62 10.62
N ALA A 140 6.62 -11.46 11.93
CA ALA A 140 7.61 -12.15 12.76
C ALA A 140 7.49 -13.67 12.66
N LYS A 141 6.27 -14.19 12.78
CA LYS A 141 5.95 -15.61 12.70
C LYS A 141 6.35 -16.22 11.36
N HIS A 142 6.18 -15.48 10.26
CA HIS A 142 6.49 -15.93 8.90
C HIS A 142 7.90 -15.54 8.42
N GLY A 143 8.69 -14.89 9.27
CA GLY A 143 10.09 -14.56 9.02
C GLY A 143 10.31 -13.36 8.08
N ILE A 144 9.34 -12.47 7.97
CA ILE A 144 9.31 -11.36 7.00
C ILE A 144 9.97 -10.11 7.57
N GLY A 145 10.83 -9.45 6.81
CA GLY A 145 11.37 -8.13 7.14
C GLY A 145 12.33 -8.09 8.34
N LYS A 146 12.97 -9.20 8.68
CA LYS A 146 13.86 -9.31 9.85
C LYS A 146 14.89 -8.17 9.90
N GLY A 147 15.07 -7.57 11.07
CA GLY A 147 16.00 -6.46 11.30
C GLY A 147 15.50 -5.07 10.86
N LYS A 148 14.37 -4.98 10.14
CA LYS A 148 13.79 -3.69 9.74
C LYS A 148 13.21 -2.92 10.92
N SER A 149 13.07 -1.61 10.73
CA SER A 149 12.36 -0.74 11.66
C SER A 149 10.85 -0.95 11.55
N ILE A 150 10.17 -1.23 12.67
CA ILE A 150 8.72 -1.42 12.72
C ILE A 150 8.10 -0.78 13.96
N THR A 151 6.77 -0.65 13.97
CA THR A 151 5.96 -0.42 15.16
C THR A 151 4.79 -1.41 15.20
N SER A 152 4.02 -1.42 16.29
CA SER A 152 2.83 -2.26 16.46
C SER A 152 1.91 -1.68 17.55
N HIS A 153 0.81 -2.37 17.86
CA HIS A 153 0.12 -2.16 19.12
C HIS A 153 1.11 -2.37 20.27
N PRO A 154 1.17 -1.49 21.29
CA PRO A 154 2.16 -1.56 22.36
C PRO A 154 2.26 -2.94 23.03
N ASP A 155 1.12 -3.61 23.23
CA ASP A 155 1.05 -4.94 23.85
C ASP A 155 1.82 -6.03 23.09
N MET A 156 2.05 -5.85 21.78
CA MET A 156 2.78 -6.81 20.95
C MET A 156 4.29 -6.56 20.93
N LYS A 157 4.77 -5.40 21.43
CA LYS A 157 6.20 -5.05 21.45
C LYS A 157 7.10 -6.15 22.02
N PRO A 158 6.77 -6.84 23.13
CA PRO A 158 7.63 -7.89 23.68
C PRO A 158 7.91 -9.04 22.70
N GLN A 159 6.99 -9.33 21.78
CA GLN A 159 7.13 -10.41 20.79
C GLN A 159 7.96 -10.00 19.55
N LEU A 160 8.25 -8.70 19.40
CA LEU A 160 8.82 -8.13 18.17
C LEU A 160 10.24 -7.59 18.37
N LYS A 161 10.53 -7.03 19.56
CA LYS A 161 11.77 -6.29 19.83
C LYS A 161 13.07 -7.09 19.65
N GLU A 162 13.01 -8.44 19.70
CA GLU A 162 14.18 -9.30 19.51
C GLU A 162 14.48 -9.56 18.02
N LEU A 163 13.50 -9.35 17.13
CA LEU A 163 13.61 -9.65 15.69
C LEU A 163 13.68 -8.39 14.81
N TYR A 164 13.33 -7.23 15.36
CA TYR A 164 13.19 -5.97 14.63
C TYR A 164 13.70 -4.77 15.44
N CYS A 165 14.04 -3.67 14.74
CA CYS A 165 14.26 -2.38 15.39
C CYS A 165 12.89 -1.74 15.73
N TYR A 166 12.45 -1.89 16.98
CA TYR A 166 11.12 -1.42 17.38
C TYR A 166 11.10 0.09 17.67
N ILE A 167 10.17 0.82 17.04
CA ILE A 167 10.01 2.28 17.16
C ILE A 167 8.76 2.61 17.98
N ASP A 168 8.96 3.31 19.10
CA ASP A 168 7.92 3.60 20.09
C ASP A 168 7.18 4.92 19.87
N ASP A 169 7.79 5.88 19.18
CA ASP A 169 7.37 7.29 19.14
C ASP A 169 6.77 7.72 17.80
N LYS A 170 6.49 6.77 16.90
CA LYS A 170 5.87 7.00 15.59
C LYS A 170 4.56 6.26 15.44
N THR A 171 3.56 6.91 14.85
CA THR A 171 2.26 6.31 14.52
C THR A 171 2.38 5.34 13.34
N VAL A 172 3.20 5.69 12.35
CA VAL A 172 3.49 4.87 11.17
C VAL A 172 5.01 4.79 10.98
N VAL A 173 5.52 3.60 10.68
CA VAL A 173 6.94 3.35 10.40
C VAL A 173 7.05 2.69 9.05
N GLN A 174 7.93 3.21 8.20
CA GLN A 174 8.30 2.59 6.94
C GLN A 174 9.82 2.35 6.91
N ASP A 175 10.21 1.13 6.53
CA ASP A 175 11.60 0.74 6.27
C ASP A 175 11.65 -0.09 4.98
N GLY A 176 12.06 0.55 3.89
CA GLY A 176 12.03 -0.05 2.56
C GLY A 176 10.59 -0.43 2.17
N ASN A 177 10.38 -1.72 1.92
CA ASN A 177 9.10 -2.28 1.49
C ASN A 177 8.14 -2.65 2.65
N ILE A 178 8.56 -2.50 3.92
CA ILE A 178 7.74 -2.79 5.09
C ILE A 178 7.13 -1.51 5.63
N ILE A 179 5.81 -1.48 5.79
CA ILE A 179 5.04 -0.39 6.42
C ILE A 179 4.29 -0.94 7.63
N THR A 180 4.43 -0.32 8.78
CA THR A 180 3.71 -0.74 10.00
C THR A 180 3.08 0.42 10.75
N SER A 181 2.04 0.14 11.53
CA SER A 181 1.28 1.13 12.29
C SER A 181 0.71 0.55 13.58
N ARG A 182 0.24 1.40 14.50
CA ARG A 182 0.02 1.01 15.91
C ARG A 182 -1.36 0.47 16.27
N GLY A 183 -2.44 0.93 15.67
CA GLY A 183 -3.78 0.53 16.09
C GLY A 183 -4.88 1.29 15.35
N PRO A 184 -6.15 1.16 15.78
CA PRO A 184 -7.28 1.79 15.09
C PRO A 184 -7.14 3.31 14.96
N GLY A 185 -6.60 3.98 15.99
CA GLY A 185 -6.39 5.42 15.97
C GLY A 185 -5.32 5.91 14.97
N THR A 186 -4.51 5.00 14.40
CA THR A 186 -3.46 5.33 13.44
C THR A 186 -3.72 4.75 12.04
N THR A 187 -4.91 4.20 11.79
CA THR A 187 -5.23 3.54 10.52
C THR A 187 -5.35 4.51 9.35
N PHE A 188 -5.88 5.72 9.54
CA PHE A 188 -5.96 6.70 8.46
C PHE A 188 -4.56 7.07 7.93
N ASP A 189 -3.63 7.40 8.83
CA ASP A 189 -2.24 7.71 8.45
C ASP A 189 -1.54 6.50 7.81
N PHE A 190 -1.81 5.29 8.31
CA PHE A 190 -1.30 4.05 7.74
C PHE A 190 -1.78 3.84 6.29
N ALA A 191 -3.08 3.93 6.06
CA ALA A 191 -3.66 3.73 4.75
C ALA A 191 -3.22 4.84 3.77
N LEU A 192 -3.15 6.09 4.23
CA LEU A 192 -2.63 7.20 3.43
C LEU A 192 -1.14 7.04 3.11
N LYS A 193 -0.33 6.46 4.01
CA LYS A 193 1.07 6.13 3.71
C LYS A 193 1.17 5.09 2.60
N ILE A 194 0.34 4.06 2.62
CA ILE A 194 0.30 3.07 1.53
C ILE A 194 -0.13 3.73 0.21
N THR A 195 -1.18 4.57 0.24
CA THR A 195 -1.61 5.35 -0.94
C THR A 195 -0.49 6.22 -1.49
N GLU A 196 0.24 6.93 -0.63
CA GLU A 196 1.41 7.74 -1.03
C GLU A 196 2.45 6.88 -1.77
N GLN A 197 2.79 5.70 -1.24
CA GLN A 197 3.81 4.84 -1.84
C GLN A 197 3.40 4.29 -3.20
N LEU A 198 2.09 4.04 -3.42
CA LEU A 198 1.59 3.43 -4.65
C LEU A 198 1.30 4.46 -5.75
N VAL A 199 0.62 5.57 -5.40
CA VAL A 199 0.08 6.53 -6.37
C VAL A 199 0.61 7.96 -6.18
N GLY A 200 1.44 8.19 -5.17
CA GLY A 200 2.16 9.44 -4.95
C GLY A 200 1.54 10.35 -3.88
N ALA A 201 2.39 11.23 -3.32
CA ALA A 201 2.03 12.11 -2.20
C ALA A 201 0.88 13.09 -2.52
N GLU A 202 0.74 13.53 -3.77
CA GLU A 202 -0.33 14.44 -4.15
C GLU A 202 -1.70 13.78 -4.05
N VAL A 203 -1.84 12.56 -4.60
CA VAL A 203 -3.07 11.78 -4.51
C VAL A 203 -3.40 11.46 -3.05
N ALA A 204 -2.41 11.11 -2.23
CA ALA A 204 -2.63 10.87 -0.80
C ALA A 204 -3.17 12.13 -0.08
N LYS A 205 -2.63 13.32 -0.39
CA LYS A 205 -3.12 14.59 0.17
C LYS A 205 -4.53 14.94 -0.31
N GLU A 206 -4.84 14.69 -1.59
CA GLU A 206 -6.18 14.89 -2.14
C GLU A 206 -7.22 13.98 -1.46
N VAL A 207 -6.90 12.70 -1.30
CA VAL A 207 -7.74 11.72 -0.58
C VAL A 207 -7.93 12.14 0.87
N ALA A 208 -6.85 12.53 1.58
CA ALA A 208 -6.92 13.00 2.96
C ALA A 208 -7.83 14.24 3.09
N LYS A 209 -7.62 15.25 2.22
CA LYS A 209 -8.44 16.47 2.19
C LYS A 209 -9.92 16.16 1.96
N ALA A 210 -10.24 15.25 1.04
CA ALA A 210 -11.62 14.85 0.75
C ALA A 210 -12.31 14.13 1.92
N MET A 211 -11.54 13.47 2.79
CA MET A 211 -12.02 12.83 4.02
C MET A 211 -11.99 13.75 5.24
N LEU A 212 -11.59 15.02 5.08
CA LEU A 212 -11.37 15.96 6.17
C LEU A 212 -10.29 15.49 7.17
N TRP A 213 -9.32 14.71 6.71
CA TRP A 213 -8.19 14.23 7.51
C TRP A 213 -6.95 15.12 7.32
N THR A 214 -6.32 15.52 8.42
CA THR A 214 -5.05 16.27 8.35
C THR A 214 -3.88 15.30 8.21
N TYR A 215 -3.41 15.11 6.98
CA TYR A 215 -2.29 14.23 6.69
C TYR A 215 -0.96 15.00 6.63
N LYS A 216 -0.01 14.59 7.46
CA LYS A 216 1.37 15.11 7.49
C LYS A 216 2.31 13.94 7.13
N PRO A 217 2.75 13.83 5.88
CA PRO A 217 3.60 12.73 5.43
C PRO A 217 4.97 12.70 6.12
#